data_AF-A0A7M2X1X8-F1
#
_entry.id   AF-A0A7M2X1X8-F1
#
_cell.length_a   1.000
_cell.length_b   1.000
_cell.length_c   1.000
_cell.angle_alpha   90.00
_cell.angle_beta   90.00
_cell.angle_gamma   90.00
#
_symmetry.space_group_name_H-M   'P 1'
#
loop_
_entity.id
_entity.type
_entity.pdbx_description
1 polymer ?
#
loop_
_entity_poly.entity_id
_entity_poly.type
_entity_poly.pdbx_seq_one_letter_code
_entity_poly.pdbx_strand_id
1 'polypeptide(L)'
;MFDRPFHSDSNADGQLDMLVRADLDRRADQVDPRALFARIRASSPALAADESIADRPPMRLVGAAHPVRRVFKWMGGLSAAAAAIVVAFILGTQGTPAQASPETILRDAQKIHQLPLDRCYLVEIKKESALLEQSYPMMQKSRVTRLWTRGDRYWIESVNMQQRFAWGRDEKGDLWIALGTQRGLRFGADEIPLWLKHSAEVYSMRIDHLLDEMLRDFDLTREAAPAGQPSSTIVINAKLKPGRRHPALGGARIEFDGETKVIRKLVLDRTRMGEPIATVTYLLVDTQSQDAALYTLEGQLEAPYEIFSSTDENQRRIWLGRFFGPMIQEFNLAPRRPGDVRPPLGPDGKPIPGLEGRPILSPDGRPLGQGLNRPQRPTKDEASTTRPVR
;
A
#
# COMPACT_ATOMS: atom_id res chain seq x y z
N MET A 1 31.31 40.03 -29.10
CA MET A 1 32.40 39.55 -28.24
C MET A 1 31.97 39.74 -26.78
N PHE A 2 31.22 38.80 -26.23
CA PHE A 2 31.01 38.60 -24.78
C PHE A 2 30.49 37.17 -24.60
N ASP A 3 31.41 36.21 -24.58
CA ASP A 3 31.16 34.87 -24.04
C ASP A 3 31.49 34.92 -22.54
N ARG A 4 30.48 34.71 -21.70
CA ARG A 4 30.69 34.37 -20.28
C ARG A 4 30.29 32.91 -20.08
N PRO A 5 31.20 32.04 -19.61
CA PRO A 5 30.85 30.66 -19.33
C PRO A 5 29.99 30.60 -18.07
N PHE A 6 28.82 29.96 -18.16
CA PHE A 6 28.04 29.53 -17.01
C PHE A 6 28.85 28.47 -16.26
N HIS A 7 29.47 28.86 -15.15
CA HIS A 7 30.07 27.93 -14.20
C HIS A 7 28.97 27.31 -13.33
N SER A 8 28.84 26.00 -13.51
CA SER A 8 28.02 25.01 -12.80
C SER A 8 27.81 25.24 -11.29
N ASP A 9 26.55 25.47 -10.90
CA ASP A 9 26.03 25.34 -9.52
C ASP A 9 25.86 23.87 -9.06
N SER A 10 26.19 22.87 -9.89
CA SER A 10 25.88 21.45 -9.62
C SER A 10 26.61 20.82 -8.42
N ASN A 11 27.67 21.46 -7.91
CA ASN A 11 28.47 20.91 -6.81
C ASN A 11 27.90 21.25 -5.42
N ALA A 12 27.14 22.34 -5.31
CA ALA A 12 26.52 22.76 -4.05
C ALA A 12 25.31 21.87 -3.70
N ASP A 13 24.49 21.54 -4.70
CA ASP A 13 23.31 20.68 -4.53
C ASP A 13 23.70 19.25 -4.10
N GLY A 14 24.78 18.70 -4.68
CA GLY A 14 25.29 17.37 -4.32
C GLY A 14 25.83 17.28 -2.89
N GLN A 15 26.39 18.37 -2.36
CA GLN A 15 26.84 18.41 -0.96
C GLN A 15 25.66 18.49 0.01
N LEU A 16 24.61 19.24 -0.33
CA LEU A 16 23.41 19.35 0.49
C LEU A 16 22.67 18.01 0.58
N ASP A 17 22.47 17.33 -0.54
CA ASP A 17 21.80 16.02 -0.57
C ASP A 17 22.57 14.98 0.26
N MET A 18 23.90 15.01 0.22
CA MET A 18 24.75 14.12 1.01
C MET A 18 24.61 14.38 2.51
N LEU A 19 24.54 15.65 2.92
CA LEU A 19 24.34 16.04 4.32
C LEU A 19 22.94 15.69 4.82
N VAL A 20 21.90 15.92 4.01
CA VAL A 20 20.52 15.54 4.34
C VAL A 20 20.41 14.03 4.51
N ARG A 21 20.99 13.25 3.59
CA ARG A 21 20.98 11.78 3.68
C ARG A 21 21.71 11.27 4.92
N ALA A 22 22.90 11.80 5.21
CA ALA A 22 23.65 11.43 6.41
C ALA A 22 22.92 11.81 7.71
N ASP A 23 22.15 12.90 7.73
CA ASP A 23 21.33 13.28 8.88
C ASP A 23 20.09 12.39 9.02
N LEU A 24 19.45 12.01 7.92
CA LEU A 24 18.32 11.08 7.92
C LEU A 24 18.74 9.69 8.41
N ASP A 25 19.88 9.17 7.94
CA ASP A 25 20.44 7.89 8.39
C ASP A 25 20.76 7.93 9.89
N ARG A 26 21.44 9.00 10.35
CA ARG A 26 21.73 9.21 11.78
C ARG A 26 20.47 9.25 12.64
N ARG A 27 19.39 9.86 12.16
CA ARG A 27 18.11 9.92 12.88
C ARG A 27 17.36 8.60 12.83
N ALA A 28 17.44 7.84 11.74
CA ALA A 28 16.85 6.52 11.63
C ALA A 28 17.47 5.54 12.64
N ASP A 29 18.77 5.66 12.89
CA ASP A 29 19.49 4.87 13.91
C ASP A 29 19.15 5.29 15.36
N GLN A 30 18.70 6.53 15.56
CA GLN A 30 18.28 7.04 16.87
C GLN A 30 16.85 6.66 17.26
N VAL A 31 16.04 6.18 16.32
CA VAL A 31 14.71 5.66 16.65
C VAL A 31 14.89 4.29 17.30
N ASP A 32 14.77 4.23 18.62
CA ASP A 32 14.71 2.95 19.33
C ASP A 32 13.35 2.28 19.07
N PRO A 33 13.30 1.22 18.24
CA PRO A 33 12.05 0.53 17.98
C PRO A 33 11.48 -0.09 19.27
N ARG A 34 12.32 -0.46 20.26
CA ARG A 34 11.86 -1.04 21.51
C ARG A 34 11.14 -0.02 22.38
N ALA A 35 11.63 1.20 22.50
CA ALA A 35 10.92 2.28 23.18
C ALA A 35 9.59 2.60 22.48
N LEU A 36 9.55 2.60 21.15
CA LEU A 36 8.32 2.78 20.38
C LEU A 36 7.32 1.64 20.67
N PHE A 37 7.77 0.38 20.64
CA PHE A 37 6.94 -0.78 20.99
C PHE A 37 6.48 -0.76 22.44
N ALA A 38 7.34 -0.39 23.39
CA ALA A 38 6.99 -0.24 24.78
C ALA A 38 5.90 0.83 24.95
N ARG A 39 5.99 1.94 24.22
CA ARG A 39 4.96 2.99 24.22
C ARG A 39 3.65 2.52 23.60
N ILE A 40 3.70 1.77 22.49
CA ILE A 40 2.50 1.19 21.83
C ILE A 40 1.86 0.12 22.71
N ARG A 41 2.66 -0.72 23.38
CA ARG A 41 2.19 -1.74 24.31
C ARG A 41 1.58 -1.09 25.55
N ALA A 42 2.22 -0.05 26.10
CA ALA A 42 1.70 0.71 27.23
C ALA A 42 0.40 1.47 26.90
N SER A 43 0.20 1.89 25.64
CA SER A 43 -1.04 2.54 25.19
C SER A 43 -2.12 1.56 24.71
N SER A 44 -1.83 0.26 24.65
CA SER A 44 -2.75 -0.78 24.20
C SER A 44 -2.95 -1.85 25.29
N PRO A 45 -3.95 -1.68 26.19
CA PRO A 45 -4.20 -2.63 27.29
C PRO A 45 -4.51 -4.06 26.80
N ALA A 46 -4.90 -4.24 25.54
CA ALA A 46 -5.14 -5.55 24.93
C ALA A 46 -3.86 -6.36 24.69
N LEU A 47 -2.69 -5.72 24.51
CA LEU A 47 -1.40 -6.41 24.33
C LEU A 47 -0.70 -6.73 25.66
N ALA A 48 -1.06 -6.03 26.74
CA ALA A 48 -0.50 -6.26 28.07
C ALA A 48 -1.23 -7.39 28.84
N ALA A 49 -2.45 -7.73 28.44
CA ALA A 49 -3.28 -8.72 29.12
C ALA A 49 -2.89 -10.19 28.81
N ASP A 50 -2.09 -10.43 27.77
CA ASP A 50 -1.79 -11.79 27.26
C ASP A 50 -0.66 -12.50 28.03
N GLU A 51 0.11 -11.78 28.87
CA GLU A 51 1.19 -12.38 29.70
C GLU A 51 0.73 -12.77 31.12
N SER A 52 -0.52 -12.51 31.51
CA SER A 52 -1.02 -12.74 32.88
C SER A 52 -2.07 -13.86 32.97
N ILE A 53 -1.88 -14.96 32.23
CA ILE A 53 -2.74 -16.16 32.30
C ILE A 53 -2.04 -17.26 33.12
N ALA A 54 -1.81 -17.00 34.40
CA ALA A 54 -1.27 -18.01 35.31
C ALA A 54 -1.79 -17.87 36.74
N ASP A 55 -2.98 -17.30 36.98
CA ASP A 55 -3.67 -17.47 38.27
C ASP A 55 -5.11 -16.95 38.25
N ARG A 56 -6.08 -17.80 37.88
CA ARG A 56 -7.49 -17.54 38.22
C ARG A 56 -8.24 -18.84 38.55
N PRO A 57 -8.94 -18.90 39.70
CA PRO A 57 -9.72 -20.07 40.11
C PRO A 57 -11.06 -20.17 39.36
N PRO A 58 -11.65 -21.38 39.26
CA PRO A 58 -12.89 -21.60 38.51
C PRO A 58 -14.13 -21.14 39.30
N MET A 59 -14.96 -20.28 38.69
CA MET A 59 -16.28 -19.92 39.21
C MET A 59 -17.38 -20.84 38.67
N ARG A 60 -18.28 -21.24 39.58
CA ARG A 60 -19.44 -22.12 39.35
C ARG A 60 -20.57 -21.43 38.59
N LEU A 61 -21.24 -22.20 37.74
CA LEU A 61 -22.47 -21.88 37.01
C LEU A 61 -23.71 -21.82 37.93
N VAL A 62 -24.55 -20.80 37.74
CA VAL A 62 -26.02 -20.89 37.90
C VAL A 62 -26.65 -20.10 36.75
N GLY A 63 -27.64 -20.68 36.07
CA GLY A 63 -28.18 -20.22 34.79
C GLY A 63 -29.41 -19.31 34.86
N ALA A 64 -29.68 -18.66 33.72
CA ALA A 64 -31.00 -18.24 33.22
C ALA A 64 -30.86 -17.79 31.76
N ALA A 65 -31.94 -17.87 30.97
CA ALA A 65 -31.90 -17.98 29.52
C ALA A 65 -32.29 -16.69 28.74
N HIS A 66 -31.75 -16.57 27.49
CA HIS A 66 -32.10 -15.74 26.30
C HIS A 66 -31.70 -14.23 26.27
N PRO A 67 -31.45 -13.58 25.10
CA PRO A 67 -31.21 -14.08 23.73
C PRO A 67 -29.84 -13.66 23.12
N VAL A 68 -29.61 -14.11 21.89
CA VAL A 68 -28.35 -14.18 21.11
C VAL A 68 -27.62 -12.83 20.94
N ARG A 69 -26.65 -12.57 21.82
CA ARG A 69 -25.51 -11.69 21.53
C ARG A 69 -24.39 -12.55 20.94
N ARG A 70 -24.08 -12.39 19.65
CA ARG A 70 -22.82 -12.92 19.07
C ARG A 70 -21.66 -12.14 19.65
N VAL A 71 -21.24 -12.52 20.84
CA VAL A 71 -19.91 -12.23 21.35
C VAL A 71 -18.97 -13.09 20.53
N PHE A 72 -18.17 -12.45 19.67
CA PHE A 72 -17.09 -13.07 18.92
C PHE A 72 -16.05 -13.56 19.93
N LYS A 73 -16.28 -14.75 20.48
CA LYS A 73 -15.31 -15.45 21.32
C LYS A 73 -14.14 -15.80 20.43
N TRP A 74 -13.02 -15.10 20.66
CA TRP A 74 -11.69 -15.56 20.30
C TRP A 74 -11.47 -16.91 20.96
N MET A 75 -11.79 -17.99 20.25
CA MET A 75 -11.27 -19.32 20.55
C MET A 75 -10.03 -19.50 19.71
N GLY A 76 -8.88 -19.24 20.34
CA GLY A 76 -7.62 -19.83 19.93
C GLY A 76 -7.78 -21.35 19.94
N GLY A 77 -7.66 -21.94 18.76
CA GLY A 77 -7.58 -23.37 18.53
C GLY A 77 -6.33 -23.64 17.71
N LEU A 78 -5.38 -24.32 18.34
CA LEU A 78 -4.14 -24.85 17.78
C LEU A 78 -4.25 -25.26 16.30
N SER A 79 -3.55 -24.55 15.43
CA SER A 79 -3.14 -25.09 14.13
C SER A 79 -1.77 -24.50 13.74
N ALA A 80 -0.74 -24.84 14.52
CA ALA A 80 0.64 -24.44 14.27
C ALA A 80 1.49 -25.53 13.59
N ALA A 81 0.91 -26.67 13.20
CA ALA A 81 1.70 -27.83 12.74
C ALA A 81 1.86 -27.95 11.21
N ALA A 82 1.06 -27.27 10.39
CA ALA A 82 1.13 -27.45 8.92
C ALA A 82 2.02 -26.43 8.20
N ALA A 83 2.21 -25.22 8.74
CA ALA A 83 3.02 -24.18 8.09
C ALA A 83 4.54 -24.41 8.20
N ALA A 84 5.01 -25.13 9.23
CA ALA A 84 6.43 -25.32 9.50
C ALA A 84 7.14 -26.25 8.49
N ILE A 85 6.44 -27.24 7.92
CA ILE A 85 7.06 -28.26 7.06
C ILE A 85 7.38 -27.71 5.66
N VAL A 86 6.53 -26.81 5.11
CA VAL A 86 6.77 -26.20 3.79
C VAL A 86 7.96 -25.24 3.82
N VAL A 87 8.14 -24.51 4.93
CA VAL A 87 9.27 -23.60 5.11
C VAL A 87 10.59 -24.39 5.20
N ALA A 88 10.61 -25.50 5.95
CA ALA A 88 11.82 -26.31 6.12
C ALA A 88 12.34 -26.96 4.81
N PHE A 89 11.46 -27.38 3.90
CA PHE A 89 11.88 -28.06 2.67
C PHE A 89 12.46 -27.09 1.62
N ILE A 90 12.01 -25.83 1.59
CA ILE A 90 12.56 -24.79 0.69
C ILE A 90 13.92 -24.29 1.22
N LEU A 91 14.13 -24.30 2.54
CA LEU A 91 15.36 -23.85 3.19
C LEU A 91 16.55 -24.82 3.02
N GLY A 92 16.30 -26.12 2.80
CA GLY A 92 17.34 -27.15 2.81
C GLY A 92 18.32 -27.13 1.63
N THR A 93 18.05 -26.40 0.56
CA THR A 93 18.87 -26.42 -0.67
C THR A 93 19.59 -25.11 -0.98
N GLN A 94 19.45 -24.08 -0.15
CA GLN A 94 20.06 -22.78 -0.44
C GLN A 94 21.45 -22.67 0.21
N GLY A 95 22.46 -22.38 -0.61
CA GLY A 95 23.84 -22.16 -0.16
C GLY A 95 23.93 -21.10 0.95
N THR A 96 25.05 -21.10 1.69
CA THR A 96 25.22 -20.25 2.87
C THR A 96 24.81 -18.79 2.60
N PRO A 97 23.91 -18.18 3.41
CA PRO A 97 23.37 -16.83 3.19
C PRO A 97 24.42 -15.71 3.07
N ALA A 98 25.64 -15.97 3.54
CA ALA A 98 26.76 -15.04 3.45
C ALA A 98 27.22 -14.77 2.01
N GLN A 99 26.97 -15.68 1.06
CA GLN A 99 27.51 -15.57 -0.32
C GLN A 99 26.48 -15.18 -1.39
N ALA A 100 25.18 -15.17 -1.08
CA ALA A 100 24.16 -14.81 -2.07
C ALA A 100 24.26 -13.32 -2.44
N SER A 101 24.12 -13.01 -3.74
CA SER A 101 24.04 -11.64 -4.21
C SER A 101 22.76 -10.95 -3.73
N PRO A 102 22.74 -9.61 -3.58
CA PRO A 102 21.52 -8.87 -3.21
C PRO A 102 20.31 -9.20 -4.11
N GLU A 103 20.52 -9.34 -5.42
CA GLU A 103 19.47 -9.67 -6.39
C GLU A 103 18.89 -11.06 -6.11
N THR A 104 19.74 -12.03 -5.76
CA THR A 104 19.31 -13.39 -5.43
C THR A 104 18.45 -13.38 -4.17
N ILE A 105 18.87 -12.62 -3.15
CA ILE A 105 18.12 -12.46 -1.90
C ILE A 105 16.75 -11.82 -2.15
N LEU A 106 16.67 -10.78 -2.98
CA LEU A 106 15.40 -10.13 -3.32
C LEU A 106 14.46 -11.08 -4.06
N ARG A 107 14.96 -11.85 -5.03
CA ARG A 107 14.15 -12.86 -5.75
C ARG A 107 13.64 -13.96 -4.83
N ASP A 108 14.47 -14.41 -3.89
CA ASP A 108 14.04 -15.43 -2.94
C ASP A 108 13.02 -14.87 -1.93
N ALA A 109 13.22 -13.64 -1.46
CA ALA A 109 12.22 -12.96 -0.66
C ALA A 109 10.89 -12.82 -1.41
N GLN A 110 10.91 -12.45 -2.69
CA GLN A 110 9.71 -12.37 -3.53
C GLN A 110 8.95 -13.70 -3.55
N LYS A 111 9.62 -14.84 -3.80
CA LYS A 111 8.99 -16.17 -3.74
C LYS A 111 8.37 -16.48 -2.39
N ILE A 112 9.05 -16.11 -1.29
CA ILE A 112 8.54 -16.31 0.06
C ILE A 112 7.31 -15.45 0.33
N HIS A 113 7.28 -14.21 -0.17
CA HIS A 113 6.15 -13.30 0.00
C HIS A 113 4.93 -13.65 -0.87
N GLN A 114 5.12 -14.42 -1.94
CA GLN A 114 4.04 -15.02 -2.73
C GLN A 114 3.31 -16.17 -2.01
N LEU A 115 3.87 -16.70 -0.91
CA LEU A 115 3.16 -17.68 -0.09
C LEU A 115 1.92 -17.04 0.55
N PRO A 116 0.80 -17.78 0.71
CA PRO A 116 -0.47 -17.27 1.23
C PRO A 116 -0.46 -17.12 2.76
N LEU A 117 0.58 -16.49 3.29
CA LEU A 117 0.74 -16.15 4.70
C LEU A 117 0.52 -14.66 4.89
N ASP A 118 -0.21 -14.29 5.96
CA ASP A 118 -0.44 -12.87 6.23
C ASP A 118 0.65 -12.33 7.10
N ARG A 119 1.02 -11.09 6.77
CA ARG A 119 2.09 -10.37 7.45
C ARG A 119 1.51 -9.06 7.92
N CYS A 120 1.66 -8.80 9.22
CA CYS A 120 1.31 -7.53 9.80
C CYS A 120 2.56 -6.67 9.91
N TYR A 121 2.49 -5.49 9.29
CA TYR A 121 3.49 -4.46 9.41
C TYR A 121 2.96 -3.30 10.23
N LEU A 122 3.79 -2.79 11.12
CA LEU A 122 3.62 -1.45 11.66
C LEU A 122 4.15 -0.46 10.63
N VAL A 123 3.31 0.48 10.21
CA VAL A 123 3.64 1.48 9.19
C VAL A 123 3.75 2.84 9.85
N GLU A 124 4.91 3.45 9.72
CA GLU A 124 5.18 4.82 10.13
C GLU A 124 5.50 5.66 8.90
N ILE A 125 4.83 6.81 8.80
CA ILE A 125 5.10 7.79 7.74
C ILE A 125 5.73 9.03 8.37
N LYS A 126 6.94 9.34 7.93
CA LYS A 126 7.64 10.59 8.21
C LYS A 126 7.55 11.48 6.98
N LYS A 127 7.07 12.71 7.17
CA LYS A 127 6.97 13.68 6.09
C LYS A 127 8.33 14.30 5.79
N GLU A 128 8.56 14.59 4.52
CA GLU A 128 9.79 15.27 4.08
C GLU A 128 9.51 16.58 3.34
N SER A 129 8.28 16.82 2.87
CA SER A 129 7.92 18.03 2.11
C SER A 129 6.54 18.55 2.45
N ALA A 130 6.38 19.89 2.37
CA ALA A 130 5.09 20.57 2.48
C ALA A 130 4.13 20.23 1.33
N LEU A 131 4.65 19.76 0.18
CA LEU A 131 3.84 19.27 -0.94
C LEU A 131 2.93 18.10 -0.55
N LEU A 132 3.36 17.31 0.44
CA LEU A 132 2.55 16.24 1.00
C LEU A 132 1.31 16.77 1.72
N GLU A 133 1.41 17.92 2.41
CA GLU A 133 0.31 18.48 3.20
C GLU A 133 -0.83 19.00 2.34
N GLN A 134 -0.47 19.61 1.21
CA GLN A 134 -1.43 20.08 0.22
C GLN A 134 -2.11 18.92 -0.50
N SER A 135 -1.40 17.82 -0.73
CA SER A 135 -1.90 16.72 -1.57
C SER A 135 -2.55 15.56 -0.80
N TYR A 136 -2.24 15.37 0.49
CA TYR A 136 -2.60 14.14 1.24
C TYR A 136 -3.09 14.43 2.67
N PRO A 137 -4.39 14.74 2.85
CA PRO A 137 -4.98 15.00 4.16
C PRO A 137 -4.78 13.85 5.16
N MET A 138 -4.77 12.60 4.66
CA MET A 138 -4.46 11.38 5.41
C MET A 138 -3.11 11.40 6.12
N MET A 139 -2.12 12.07 5.54
CA MET A 139 -0.73 12.02 5.99
C MET A 139 -0.34 13.24 6.83
N GLN A 140 -1.29 14.14 7.14
CA GLN A 140 -1.02 15.38 7.87
C GLN A 140 -0.52 15.17 9.30
N LYS A 141 -0.80 14.03 9.92
CA LYS A 141 -0.19 13.67 11.20
C LYS A 141 0.67 12.44 10.98
N SER A 142 1.89 12.45 11.53
CA SER A 142 2.64 11.20 11.64
C SER A 142 1.76 10.23 12.43
N ARG A 143 1.41 9.13 11.77
CA ARG A 143 0.53 8.10 12.29
C ARG A 143 1.26 6.79 12.17
N VAL A 144 1.08 5.99 13.19
CA VAL A 144 1.44 4.60 13.19
C VAL A 144 0.16 3.82 12.87
N THR A 145 0.16 3.02 11.82
CA THR A 145 -0.96 2.14 11.45
C THR A 145 -0.49 0.71 11.36
N ARG A 146 -1.42 -0.25 11.41
CA ARG A 146 -1.12 -1.64 11.06
C ARG A 146 -1.52 -1.89 9.62
N LEU A 147 -0.68 -2.58 8.87
CA LEU A 147 -0.92 -3.03 7.50
C LEU A 147 -0.86 -4.55 7.50
N TRP A 148 -1.96 -5.18 7.13
CA TRP A 148 -2.02 -6.61 6.86
C TRP A 148 -1.91 -6.84 5.36
N THR A 149 -1.03 -7.75 4.94
CA THR A 149 -0.85 -8.10 3.51
C THR A 149 -1.02 -9.60 3.28
N ARG A 150 -1.62 -9.97 2.14
CA ARG A 150 -1.73 -11.33 1.60
C ARG A 150 -1.70 -11.28 0.08
N GLY A 151 -0.52 -11.47 -0.52
CA GLY A 151 -0.32 -11.20 -1.95
C GLY A 151 -0.70 -9.75 -2.28
N ASP A 152 -1.59 -9.57 -3.26
CA ASP A 152 -2.11 -8.25 -3.66
C ASP A 152 -3.20 -7.69 -2.74
N ARG A 153 -3.76 -8.51 -1.83
CA ARG A 153 -4.78 -8.04 -0.89
C ARG A 153 -4.11 -7.40 0.32
N TYR A 154 -4.67 -6.28 0.76
CA TYR A 154 -4.22 -5.65 1.99
C TYR A 154 -5.34 -4.85 2.64
N TRP A 155 -5.23 -4.68 3.94
CA TRP A 155 -5.93 -3.60 4.63
C TRP A 155 -5.02 -2.94 5.65
N ILE A 156 -5.36 -1.70 5.95
CA ILE A 156 -4.70 -0.88 6.96
C ILE A 156 -5.72 -0.56 8.02
N GLU A 157 -5.32 -0.63 9.28
CA GLU A 157 -6.15 -0.27 10.42
C GLU A 157 -5.44 0.70 11.36
N SER A 158 -6.24 1.50 12.06
CA SER A 158 -5.76 2.37 13.13
C SER A 158 -5.21 1.54 14.30
N VAL A 159 -4.06 1.92 14.84
CA VAL A 159 -3.61 1.41 16.14
C VAL A 159 -4.42 1.99 17.30
N ASN A 160 -5.10 3.13 17.09
CA ASN A 160 -5.90 3.80 18.11
C ASN A 160 -7.34 3.27 18.07
N MET A 161 -7.72 2.49 19.09
CA MET A 161 -9.07 1.93 19.22
C MET A 161 -10.17 2.99 19.36
N GLN A 162 -9.86 4.19 19.89
CA GLN A 162 -10.83 5.28 20.00
C GLN A 162 -11.19 5.89 18.63
N GLN A 163 -10.29 5.74 17.65
CA GLN A 163 -10.46 6.20 16.28
C GLN A 163 -10.33 5.01 15.34
N ARG A 164 -11.21 4.02 15.51
CA ARG A 164 -11.22 2.83 14.68
C ARG A 164 -11.60 3.21 13.25
N PHE A 165 -10.72 2.89 12.33
CA PHE A 165 -10.98 2.87 10.90
C PHE A 165 -10.17 1.73 10.30
N ALA A 166 -10.66 1.22 9.18
CA ALA A 166 -9.90 0.34 8.32
C ALA A 166 -10.11 0.75 6.87
N TRP A 167 -9.15 0.48 6.01
CA TRP A 167 -9.32 0.65 4.57
C TRP A 167 -8.36 -0.26 3.84
N GLY A 168 -8.74 -0.69 2.65
CA GLY A 168 -7.97 -1.70 1.93
C GLY A 168 -8.41 -1.81 0.49
N ARG A 169 -7.78 -2.75 -0.22
CA ARG A 169 -8.23 -3.20 -1.53
C ARG A 169 -8.63 -4.67 -1.44
N ASP A 170 -9.78 -4.98 -2.05
CA ASP A 170 -10.18 -6.36 -2.23
C ASP A 170 -9.53 -6.99 -3.47
N GLU A 171 -9.90 -8.24 -3.77
CA GLU A 171 -9.38 -9.00 -4.89
C GLU A 171 -9.74 -8.43 -6.28
N LYS A 172 -10.76 -7.58 -6.37
CA LYS A 172 -11.17 -6.92 -7.62
C LYS A 172 -10.38 -5.62 -7.84
N GLY A 173 -9.59 -5.21 -6.85
CA GLY A 173 -8.91 -3.92 -6.83
C GLY A 173 -9.82 -2.76 -6.41
N ASP A 174 -11.04 -3.05 -5.97
CA ASP A 174 -11.95 -2.04 -5.43
C ASP A 174 -11.38 -1.56 -4.10
N LEU A 175 -11.41 -0.24 -3.91
CA LEU A 175 -10.98 0.37 -2.67
C LEU A 175 -12.18 0.49 -1.73
N TRP A 176 -11.99 0.12 -0.47
CA TRP A 176 -13.01 0.27 0.55
C TRP A 176 -12.46 0.98 1.79
N ILE A 177 -13.33 1.65 2.53
CA ILE A 177 -13.02 2.35 3.78
C ILE A 177 -14.12 2.05 4.79
N ALA A 178 -13.78 1.40 5.90
CA ALA A 178 -14.63 1.25 7.08
C ALA A 178 -14.40 2.43 8.05
N LEU A 179 -15.47 3.18 8.31
CA LEU A 179 -15.50 4.34 9.20
C LEU A 179 -16.14 3.90 10.54
N GLY A 180 -15.34 3.22 11.37
CA GLY A 180 -15.84 2.49 12.54
C GLY A 180 -16.45 1.14 12.14
N THR A 181 -17.38 0.63 12.94
CA THR A 181 -18.01 -0.70 12.71
C THR A 181 -19.35 -0.65 11.98
N GLN A 182 -19.91 0.55 11.76
CA GLN A 182 -21.30 0.69 11.31
C GLN A 182 -21.41 1.30 9.92
N ARG A 183 -20.32 1.82 9.35
CA ARG A 183 -20.35 2.56 8.09
C ARG A 183 -19.17 2.21 7.20
N GLY A 184 -19.46 2.00 5.92
CA GLY A 184 -18.48 1.69 4.89
C GLY A 184 -18.61 2.58 3.67
N LEU A 185 -17.50 2.85 3.01
CA LEU A 185 -17.42 3.46 1.68
C LEU A 185 -16.80 2.46 0.72
N ARG A 186 -17.38 2.33 -0.48
CA ARG A 186 -16.83 1.49 -1.56
C ARG A 186 -16.60 2.36 -2.81
N PHE A 187 -15.46 2.12 -3.46
CA PHE A 187 -15.05 2.76 -4.70
C PHE A 187 -14.66 1.69 -5.69
N GLY A 188 -15.31 1.67 -6.85
CA GLY A 188 -14.81 0.90 -7.99
C GLY A 188 -13.41 1.37 -8.38
N ALA A 189 -12.57 0.49 -8.94
CA ALA A 189 -11.19 0.80 -9.30
C ALA A 189 -11.02 2.08 -10.17
N ASP A 190 -11.99 2.37 -11.02
CA ASP A 190 -12.07 3.55 -11.90
C ASP A 190 -12.68 4.79 -11.23
N GLU A 191 -13.35 4.62 -10.09
CA GLU A 191 -13.97 5.68 -9.30
C GLU A 191 -13.02 6.26 -8.24
N ILE A 192 -11.86 5.64 -7.99
CA ILE A 192 -10.94 6.04 -6.93
C ILE A 192 -10.39 7.44 -7.23
N PRO A 193 -10.66 8.45 -6.38
CA PRO A 193 -10.09 9.78 -6.55
C PRO A 193 -8.55 9.73 -6.53
N LEU A 194 -7.90 10.57 -7.34
CA LEU A 194 -6.44 10.51 -7.53
C LEU A 194 -5.65 10.62 -6.21
N TRP A 195 -6.05 11.53 -5.32
CA TRP A 195 -5.41 11.70 -4.01
C TRP A 195 -5.52 10.43 -3.15
N LEU A 196 -6.65 9.72 -3.25
CA LEU A 196 -6.92 8.50 -2.51
C LEU A 196 -6.17 7.32 -3.12
N LYS A 197 -6.07 7.26 -4.45
CA LYS A 197 -5.24 6.30 -5.17
C LYS A 197 -3.77 6.43 -4.74
N HIS A 198 -3.23 7.63 -4.73
CA HIS A 198 -1.86 7.88 -4.28
C HIS A 198 -1.65 7.55 -2.80
N SER A 199 -2.61 7.91 -1.94
CA SER A 199 -2.55 7.50 -0.53
C SER A 199 -2.50 5.96 -0.43
N ALA A 200 -3.35 5.26 -1.19
CA ALA A 200 -3.38 3.80 -1.23
C ALA A 200 -2.02 3.22 -1.65
N GLU A 201 -1.41 3.74 -2.72
CA GLU A 201 -0.10 3.30 -3.18
C GLU A 201 1.00 3.55 -2.13
N VAL A 202 1.00 4.69 -1.44
CA VAL A 202 2.01 5.01 -0.43
C VAL A 202 1.98 4.04 0.73
N TYR A 203 0.80 3.70 1.24
CA TYR A 203 0.63 2.75 2.34
C TYR A 203 0.67 1.28 1.89
N SER A 204 0.42 1.00 0.62
CA SER A 204 0.53 -0.36 0.11
C SER A 204 2.01 -0.75 -0.02
N MET A 205 2.35 -1.92 0.52
CA MET A 205 3.71 -2.45 0.42
C MET A 205 3.94 -3.22 -0.89
N ARG A 206 2.87 -3.64 -1.60
CA ARG A 206 2.83 -4.40 -2.87
C ARG A 206 4.16 -5.10 -3.17
N ILE A 207 4.53 -6.04 -2.30
CA ILE A 207 5.91 -6.53 -2.17
C ILE A 207 6.43 -7.04 -3.50
N ASP A 208 5.62 -7.83 -4.21
CA ASP A 208 6.03 -8.42 -5.48
C ASP A 208 6.38 -7.37 -6.52
N HIS A 209 5.51 -6.36 -6.68
CA HIS A 209 5.74 -5.26 -7.60
C HIS A 209 6.93 -4.40 -7.17
N LEU A 210 7.03 -4.12 -5.87
CA LEU A 210 8.10 -3.32 -5.29
C LEU A 210 9.47 -3.96 -5.53
N LEU A 211 9.61 -5.27 -5.27
CA LEU A 211 10.86 -5.98 -5.46
C LEU A 211 11.24 -6.09 -6.94
N ASP A 212 10.26 -6.25 -7.84
CA ASP A 212 10.49 -6.20 -9.30
C ASP A 212 11.00 -4.83 -9.76
N GLU A 213 10.38 -3.74 -9.29
CA GLU A 213 10.83 -2.37 -9.59
C GLU A 213 12.26 -2.14 -9.09
N MET A 214 12.59 -2.62 -7.89
CA MET A 214 13.94 -2.54 -7.32
C MET A 214 14.97 -3.29 -8.17
N LEU A 215 14.69 -4.55 -8.52
CA LEU A 215 15.59 -5.35 -9.36
C LEU A 215 15.82 -4.69 -10.74
N ARG A 216 14.81 -4.01 -11.28
CA ARG A 216 14.88 -3.34 -12.59
C ARG A 216 15.65 -2.02 -12.53
N ASP A 217 15.24 -1.12 -11.64
CA ASP A 217 15.59 0.30 -11.72
C ASP A 217 16.66 0.75 -10.70
N PHE A 218 17.03 -0.12 -9.75
CA PHE A 218 17.93 0.23 -8.64
C PHE A 218 19.21 -0.60 -8.66
N ASP A 219 20.29 0.02 -8.21
CA ASP A 219 21.53 -0.63 -7.85
C ASP A 219 21.42 -1.13 -6.41
N LEU A 220 21.67 -2.42 -6.22
CA LEU A 220 21.49 -3.12 -4.96
C LEU A 220 22.85 -3.37 -4.30
N THR A 221 23.00 -2.93 -3.06
CA THR A 221 24.23 -3.15 -2.29
C THR A 221 23.91 -3.74 -0.93
N ARG A 222 24.75 -4.68 -0.48
CA ARG A 222 24.64 -5.26 0.86
C ARG A 222 25.30 -4.31 1.86
N GLU A 223 24.60 -4.04 2.96
CA GLU A 223 25.20 -3.35 4.11
C GLU A 223 25.70 -4.38 5.13
N ALA A 224 26.69 -3.98 5.92
CA ALA A 224 27.01 -4.70 7.15
C ALA A 224 25.80 -4.62 8.10
N ALA A 225 25.46 -5.74 8.74
CA ALA A 225 24.40 -5.73 9.74
C ALA A 225 24.77 -4.73 10.86
N PRO A 226 23.84 -3.87 11.29
CA PRO A 226 24.08 -2.94 12.40
C PRO A 226 24.52 -3.68 13.66
N ALA A 227 25.39 -3.05 14.45
CA ALA A 227 25.88 -3.62 15.71
C ALA A 227 24.69 -3.96 16.64
N GLY A 228 24.69 -5.17 17.19
CA GLY A 228 23.63 -5.65 18.08
C GLY A 228 22.41 -6.28 17.40
N GLN A 229 22.37 -6.34 16.05
CA GLN A 229 21.39 -7.16 15.35
C GLN A 229 21.81 -8.64 15.29
N PRO A 230 20.85 -9.58 15.16
CA PRO A 230 21.16 -10.99 14.94
C PRO A 230 22.08 -11.15 13.72
N SER A 231 23.07 -12.04 13.81
CA SER A 231 23.99 -12.36 12.71
C SER A 231 23.29 -12.92 11.47
N SER A 232 22.04 -13.38 11.61
CA SER A 232 21.19 -13.79 10.51
C SER A 232 20.56 -12.61 9.77
N THR A 233 20.65 -11.37 10.22
CA THR A 233 20.00 -10.24 9.53
C THR A 233 20.78 -9.85 8.27
N ILE A 234 20.08 -9.75 7.15
CA ILE A 234 20.65 -9.29 5.88
C ILE A 234 20.06 -7.93 5.54
N VAL A 235 20.93 -6.95 5.34
CA VAL A 235 20.51 -5.59 4.99
C VAL A 235 20.91 -5.27 3.55
N ILE A 236 19.97 -4.80 2.76
CA ILE A 236 20.17 -4.40 1.36
C ILE A 236 19.68 -2.97 1.19
N ASN A 237 20.54 -2.14 0.61
CA ASN A 237 20.20 -0.83 0.09
C ASN A 237 19.88 -0.91 -1.39
N ALA A 238 18.83 -0.21 -1.80
CA ALA A 238 18.49 0.03 -3.18
C ALA A 238 18.61 1.54 -3.45
N LYS A 239 19.51 1.92 -4.36
CA LYS A 239 19.64 3.31 -4.84
C LYS A 239 19.28 3.36 -6.32
N LEU A 240 18.59 4.41 -6.77
CA LEU A 240 18.27 4.55 -8.19
C LEU A 240 19.55 4.52 -9.03
N LYS A 241 19.52 3.75 -10.13
CA LYS A 241 20.60 3.72 -11.11
C LYS A 241 20.86 5.12 -11.67
N PRO A 242 22.12 5.50 -11.95
CA PRO A 242 22.44 6.78 -12.55
C PRO A 242 21.63 7.05 -13.84
N GLY A 243 21.05 8.24 -13.95
CA GLY A 243 20.24 8.65 -15.11
C GLY A 243 18.85 8.02 -15.20
N ARG A 244 18.47 7.12 -14.28
CA ARG A 244 17.10 6.61 -14.17
C ARG A 244 16.25 7.55 -13.32
N ARG A 245 14.96 7.61 -13.64
CA ARG A 245 13.93 8.25 -12.82
C ARG A 245 12.88 7.19 -12.51
N HIS A 246 12.37 7.23 -11.28
CA HIS A 246 11.27 6.37 -10.87
C HIS A 246 10.11 7.23 -10.37
N PRO A 247 8.86 6.95 -10.79
CA PRO A 247 7.74 7.86 -10.54
C PRO A 247 7.34 7.96 -9.06
N ALA A 248 7.65 6.94 -8.26
CA ALA A 248 7.14 6.77 -6.90
C ALA A 248 8.19 6.48 -5.82
N LEU A 249 9.46 6.26 -6.19
CA LEU A 249 10.52 5.81 -5.28
C LEU A 249 11.82 6.56 -5.57
N GLY A 250 12.54 6.99 -4.54
CA GLY A 250 13.89 7.54 -4.62
C GLY A 250 14.97 6.55 -4.18
N GLY A 251 14.60 5.62 -3.30
CA GLY A 251 15.50 4.66 -2.68
C GLY A 251 14.74 3.73 -1.74
N ALA A 252 15.43 2.69 -1.28
CA ALA A 252 14.94 1.85 -0.21
C ALA A 252 16.07 1.23 0.60
N ARG A 253 15.76 0.88 1.84
CA ARG A 253 16.59 0.03 2.70
C ARG A 253 15.74 -1.11 3.23
N ILE A 254 16.19 -2.34 3.03
CA ILE A 254 15.44 -3.56 3.29
C ILE A 254 16.24 -4.45 4.24
N GLU A 255 15.63 -4.83 5.34
CA GLU A 255 16.17 -5.81 6.28
C GLU A 255 15.39 -7.11 6.13
N PHE A 256 16.12 -8.17 5.77
CA PHE A 256 15.62 -9.52 5.65
C PHE A 256 16.05 -10.37 6.84
N ASP A 257 15.19 -11.29 7.22
CA ASP A 257 15.58 -12.45 7.98
C ASP A 257 16.44 -13.37 7.10
N GLY A 258 17.66 -13.69 7.52
CA GLY A 258 18.61 -14.40 6.66
C GLY A 258 18.33 -15.88 6.49
N GLU A 259 17.49 -16.47 7.33
CA GLU A 259 17.01 -17.83 7.14
C GLU A 259 15.77 -17.78 6.24
N THR A 260 14.69 -17.19 6.74
CA THR A 260 13.37 -17.24 6.10
C THR A 260 13.21 -16.32 4.89
N LYS A 261 14.13 -15.38 4.67
CA LYS A 261 14.06 -14.30 3.65
C LYS A 261 12.84 -13.40 3.79
N VAL A 262 12.15 -13.43 4.92
CA VAL A 262 11.03 -12.53 5.21
C VAL A 262 11.55 -11.11 5.42
N ILE A 263 10.84 -10.11 4.90
CA ILE A 263 11.16 -8.69 5.12
C ILE A 263 10.75 -8.33 6.54
N ARG A 264 11.73 -8.03 7.39
CA ARG A 264 11.54 -7.61 8.79
C ARG A 264 11.36 -6.11 8.91
N LYS A 265 12.13 -5.34 8.15
CA LYS A 265 12.03 -3.88 8.09
C LYS A 265 12.22 -3.41 6.65
N LEU A 266 11.42 -2.45 6.24
CA LEU A 266 11.52 -1.82 4.93
C LEU A 266 11.36 -0.32 5.11
N VAL A 267 12.34 0.46 4.67
CA VAL A 267 12.30 1.91 4.64
C VAL A 267 12.26 2.33 3.18
N LEU A 268 11.22 3.05 2.78
CA LEU A 268 11.02 3.55 1.42
C LEU A 268 11.09 5.07 1.38
N ASP A 269 11.95 5.59 0.51
CA ASP A 269 11.97 7.01 0.17
C ASP A 269 10.93 7.21 -0.94
N ARG A 270 9.74 7.71 -0.60
CA ARG A 270 8.67 7.96 -1.57
C ARG A 270 8.91 9.29 -2.27
N THR A 271 8.82 9.27 -3.59
CA THR A 271 8.94 10.46 -4.43
C THR A 271 7.66 10.71 -5.22
N ARG A 272 7.49 11.95 -5.68
CA ARG A 272 6.49 12.33 -6.67
C ARG A 272 7.16 13.21 -7.69
N MET A 273 7.14 12.79 -8.96
CA MET A 273 7.84 13.50 -10.04
C MET A 273 9.33 13.71 -9.76
N GLY A 274 9.95 12.79 -9.01
CA GLY A 274 11.36 12.86 -8.60
C GLY A 274 11.61 13.62 -7.30
N GLU A 275 10.62 14.34 -6.77
CA GLU A 275 10.76 15.08 -5.51
C GLU A 275 10.41 14.21 -4.31
N PRO A 276 11.23 14.17 -3.25
CA PRO A 276 10.90 13.46 -2.02
C PRO A 276 9.61 13.99 -1.38
N ILE A 277 8.69 13.09 -1.03
CA ILE A 277 7.44 13.44 -0.37
C ILE A 277 7.34 12.88 1.05
N ALA A 278 7.85 11.68 1.28
CA ALA A 278 7.79 11.01 2.57
C ALA A 278 8.78 9.85 2.65
N THR A 279 9.25 9.56 3.86
CA THR A 279 9.85 8.28 4.21
C THR A 279 8.80 7.38 4.87
N VAL A 280 8.61 6.18 4.34
CA VAL A 280 7.67 5.19 4.90
C VAL A 280 8.45 4.00 5.45
N THR A 281 8.29 3.75 6.74
CA THR A 281 8.89 2.59 7.42
C THR A 281 7.83 1.54 7.69
N TYR A 282 8.07 0.32 7.20
CA TYR A 282 7.31 -0.88 7.50
C TYR A 282 8.15 -1.76 8.42
N LEU A 283 7.57 -2.17 9.54
CA LEU A 283 8.22 -3.04 10.51
C LEU A 283 7.34 -4.24 10.75
N LEU A 284 7.82 -5.44 10.42
CA LEU A 284 7.09 -6.68 10.64
C LEU A 284 6.87 -6.88 12.14
N VAL A 285 5.61 -7.05 12.53
CA VAL A 285 5.22 -7.31 13.92
C VAL A 285 4.58 -8.66 14.12
N ASP A 286 4.02 -9.24 13.06
CA ASP A 286 3.32 -10.52 13.14
C ASP A 286 3.30 -11.26 11.80
N THR A 287 3.18 -12.58 11.85
CA THR A 287 2.95 -13.45 10.70
C THR A 287 1.97 -14.55 11.13
N GLN A 288 0.72 -14.42 10.71
CA GLN A 288 -0.35 -15.34 11.07
C GLN A 288 -1.41 -15.42 9.97
N SER A 289 -2.24 -16.46 10.00
CA SER A 289 -3.38 -16.56 9.08
C SER A 289 -4.59 -15.78 9.63
N GLN A 290 -5.14 -14.92 8.80
CA GLN A 290 -6.31 -14.10 9.04
C GLN A 290 -7.53 -14.65 8.30
N ASP A 291 -8.71 -14.33 8.80
CA ASP A 291 -9.93 -14.60 8.07
C ASP A 291 -9.92 -13.81 6.75
N ALA A 292 -10.26 -14.49 5.64
CA ALA A 292 -10.37 -13.86 4.33
C ALA A 292 -11.40 -12.70 4.34
N ALA A 293 -12.43 -12.77 5.19
CA ALA A 293 -13.42 -11.72 5.34
C ALA A 293 -12.79 -10.38 5.76
N LEU A 294 -11.69 -10.37 6.52
CA LEU A 294 -11.03 -9.14 6.95
C LEU A 294 -10.41 -8.33 5.79
N TYR A 295 -10.20 -8.95 4.62
CA TYR A 295 -9.77 -8.25 3.41
C TYR A 295 -10.93 -7.59 2.63
N THR A 296 -12.15 -7.63 3.17
CA THR A 296 -13.35 -7.06 2.55
C THR A 296 -13.98 -6.00 3.46
N LEU A 297 -14.76 -5.10 2.89
CA LEU A 297 -15.47 -4.08 3.66
C LEU A 297 -16.44 -4.70 4.67
N GLU A 298 -17.22 -5.69 4.26
CA GLU A 298 -18.24 -6.32 5.10
C GLU A 298 -17.63 -7.03 6.30
N GLY A 299 -16.47 -7.67 6.15
CA GLY A 299 -15.77 -8.29 7.28
C GLY A 299 -15.19 -7.30 8.29
N GLN A 300 -15.14 -6.00 7.95
CA GLN A 300 -14.74 -4.93 8.87
C GLN A 300 -15.93 -4.26 9.58
N LEU A 301 -17.17 -4.66 9.26
CA LEU A 301 -18.39 -4.06 9.77
C LEU A 301 -19.18 -5.03 10.67
N GLU A 302 -19.99 -4.46 11.56
CA GLU A 302 -20.87 -5.18 12.48
C GLU A 302 -22.31 -4.81 12.17
N ALA A 303 -23.16 -5.81 11.93
CA ALA A 303 -24.56 -5.54 11.59
C ALA A 303 -25.33 -4.91 12.78
N PRO A 304 -26.26 -3.98 12.53
CA PRO A 304 -26.59 -3.41 11.21
C PRO A 304 -25.53 -2.40 10.75
N TYR A 305 -25.23 -2.35 9.45
CA TYR A 305 -24.29 -1.37 8.90
C TYR A 305 -24.81 -0.76 7.60
N GLU A 306 -24.26 0.40 7.24
CA GLU A 306 -24.55 1.13 6.00
C GLU A 306 -23.30 1.14 5.10
N ILE A 307 -23.46 0.80 3.82
CA ILE A 307 -22.40 0.91 2.83
C ILE A 307 -22.81 1.93 1.78
N PHE A 308 -22.00 2.96 1.59
CA PHE A 308 -22.20 3.99 0.58
C PHE A 308 -21.33 3.68 -0.64
N SER A 309 -21.97 3.60 -1.81
CA SER A 309 -21.31 3.28 -3.08
C SER A 309 -21.47 4.44 -4.09
N SER A 310 -21.28 4.17 -5.39
CA SER A 310 -21.47 5.18 -6.43
C SER A 310 -22.89 5.71 -6.55
N THR A 311 -23.89 4.95 -6.10
CA THR A 311 -25.28 5.41 -6.00
C THR A 311 -25.49 6.45 -4.90
N ASP A 312 -24.56 6.57 -3.95
CA ASP A 312 -24.67 7.38 -2.73
C ASP A 312 -23.63 8.50 -2.71
N GLU A 313 -23.39 9.14 -3.85
CA GLU A 313 -22.25 10.04 -4.03
C GLU A 313 -22.21 11.16 -2.98
N ASN A 314 -23.34 11.82 -2.72
CA ASN A 314 -23.42 12.90 -1.73
C ASN A 314 -23.02 12.41 -0.32
N GLN A 315 -23.49 11.23 0.08
CA GLN A 315 -23.16 10.62 1.37
C GLN A 315 -21.68 10.25 1.44
N ARG A 316 -21.10 9.68 0.36
CA ARG A 316 -19.65 9.44 0.29
C ARG A 316 -18.87 10.73 0.49
N ARG A 317 -19.24 11.83 -0.19
CA ARG A 317 -18.56 13.13 -0.04
C ARG A 317 -18.63 13.66 1.40
N ILE A 318 -19.79 13.60 2.03
CA ILE A 318 -19.99 14.03 3.42
C ILE A 318 -19.07 13.24 4.36
N TRP A 319 -19.06 11.91 4.23
CA TRP A 319 -18.26 11.04 5.08
C TRP A 319 -16.76 11.19 4.85
N LEU A 320 -16.32 11.32 3.60
CA LEU A 320 -14.93 11.62 3.26
C LEU A 320 -14.49 12.96 3.87
N GLY A 321 -15.30 14.02 3.72
CA GLY A 321 -15.00 15.34 4.29
C GLY A 321 -14.96 15.33 5.82
N ARG A 322 -15.83 14.56 6.48
CA ARG A 322 -15.82 14.42 7.93
C ARG A 322 -14.58 13.67 8.44
N PHE A 323 -14.18 12.62 7.73
CA PHE A 323 -13.11 11.74 8.18
C PHE A 323 -11.71 12.30 7.87
N PHE A 324 -11.56 12.92 6.71
CA PHE A 324 -10.29 13.44 6.23
C PHE A 324 -10.16 14.97 6.31
N GLY A 325 -11.22 15.67 6.70
CA GLY A 325 -11.25 17.12 6.82
C GLY A 325 -11.79 17.82 5.56
N PRO A 326 -12.06 19.14 5.68
CA PRO A 326 -12.74 19.93 4.65
C PRO A 326 -11.95 20.04 3.33
N MET A 327 -10.62 19.94 3.39
CA MET A 327 -9.73 19.96 2.21
C MET A 327 -10.13 18.95 1.13
N ILE A 328 -10.80 17.84 1.49
CA ILE A 328 -11.20 16.80 0.53
C ILE A 328 -12.34 17.25 -0.39
N GLN A 329 -13.14 18.24 0.04
CA GLN A 329 -14.25 18.76 -0.77
C GLN A 329 -13.76 19.54 -2.00
N GLU A 330 -12.54 20.07 -1.95
CA GLU A 330 -11.93 20.83 -3.06
C GLU A 330 -11.33 19.93 -4.14
N PHE A 331 -10.95 18.70 -3.78
CA PHE A 331 -10.52 17.70 -4.77
C PHE A 331 -11.75 17.18 -5.49
N ASN A 332 -11.99 17.65 -6.72
CA ASN A 332 -13.08 17.19 -7.58
C ASN A 332 -13.25 15.65 -7.51
N LEU A 333 -14.27 15.19 -6.80
CA LEU A 333 -14.65 13.78 -6.66
C LEU A 333 -15.48 13.29 -7.85
N ALA A 334 -15.86 14.19 -8.77
CA ALA A 334 -16.63 13.82 -9.95
C ALA A 334 -15.77 12.92 -10.85
N PRO A 335 -16.19 11.69 -11.15
CA PRO A 335 -15.60 10.95 -12.25
C PRO A 335 -15.72 11.82 -13.50
N ARG A 336 -14.63 11.98 -14.24
CA ARG A 336 -14.70 12.64 -15.55
C ARG A 336 -15.71 11.84 -16.37
N ARG A 337 -16.87 12.42 -16.68
CA ARG A 337 -17.80 11.74 -17.57
C ARG A 337 -17.07 11.48 -18.89
N PRO A 338 -17.28 10.34 -19.55
CA PRO A 338 -16.83 10.17 -20.93
C PRO A 338 -17.44 11.30 -21.77
N GLY A 339 -16.64 12.31 -22.12
CA GLY A 339 -17.11 13.53 -22.80
C GLY A 339 -16.81 14.86 -22.08
N ASP A 340 -16.42 14.86 -20.80
CA ASP A 340 -15.98 16.07 -20.10
C ASP A 340 -14.54 16.43 -20.48
N VAL A 341 -14.36 16.86 -21.73
CA VAL A 341 -13.12 17.53 -22.17
C VAL A 341 -13.22 18.97 -21.67
N ARG A 342 -12.44 19.34 -20.66
CA ARG A 342 -12.30 20.77 -20.32
C ARG A 342 -11.79 21.50 -21.56
N PRO A 343 -12.41 22.61 -21.97
CA PRO A 343 -11.87 23.42 -23.05
C PRO A 343 -10.42 23.79 -22.69
N PRO A 344 -9.49 23.77 -23.66
CA PRO A 344 -8.13 24.18 -23.41
C PRO A 344 -8.13 25.57 -22.78
N LEU A 345 -7.43 25.70 -21.65
CA LEU A 345 -7.23 27.00 -21.02
C LEU A 345 -6.12 27.73 -21.78
N GLY A 346 -6.34 29.02 -22.02
CA GLY A 346 -5.31 29.92 -22.53
C GLY A 346 -4.18 30.10 -21.50
N PRO A 347 -3.09 30.77 -21.90
CA PRO A 347 -1.96 31.08 -21.01
C PRO A 347 -2.35 31.94 -19.79
N ASP A 348 -3.52 32.57 -19.80
CA ASP A 348 -4.11 33.34 -18.70
C ASP A 348 -5.03 32.52 -17.78
N GLY A 349 -5.15 31.21 -18.02
CA GLY A 349 -6.00 30.31 -17.25
C GLY A 349 -7.50 30.46 -17.55
N LYS A 350 -7.90 31.21 -18.58
CA LYS A 350 -9.31 31.34 -19.00
C LYS A 350 -9.64 30.37 -20.14
N PRO A 351 -10.90 29.90 -20.25
CA PRO A 351 -11.34 29.10 -21.40
C PRO A 351 -11.14 29.90 -22.69
N ILE A 352 -10.53 29.29 -23.71
CA ILE A 352 -10.39 29.92 -25.03
C ILE A 352 -11.78 30.03 -25.68
N PRO A 353 -12.30 31.24 -25.93
CA PRO A 353 -13.62 31.42 -26.53
C PRO A 353 -13.68 30.80 -27.93
N GLY A 354 -14.74 30.05 -28.25
CA GLY A 354 -14.98 29.52 -29.59
C GLY A 354 -14.39 28.14 -29.91
N LEU A 355 -13.81 27.44 -28.93
CA LEU A 355 -13.40 26.03 -29.06
C LEU A 355 -14.44 25.03 -28.49
N GLU A 356 -15.57 25.51 -28.00
CA GLU A 356 -16.67 24.68 -27.54
C GLU A 356 -17.32 23.93 -28.73
N GLY A 357 -17.23 22.60 -28.73
CA GLY A 357 -17.90 21.75 -29.71
C GLY A 357 -17.17 21.49 -31.03
N ARG A 358 -15.92 21.98 -31.22
CA ARG A 358 -15.12 21.61 -32.39
C ARG A 358 -14.42 20.26 -32.16
N PRO A 359 -14.66 19.22 -32.98
CA PRO A 359 -13.95 17.95 -32.84
C PRO A 359 -12.45 18.18 -33.03
N ILE A 360 -11.63 17.61 -32.15
CA ILE A 360 -10.18 17.64 -32.29
C ILE A 360 -9.85 16.79 -33.53
N LEU A 361 -9.46 17.46 -34.61
CA LEU A 361 -9.02 16.80 -35.83
C LEU A 361 -7.52 16.48 -35.71
N SER A 362 -7.13 15.28 -36.12
CA SER A 362 -5.75 14.90 -36.40
C SER A 362 -5.17 15.77 -37.53
N PRO A 363 -3.83 15.88 -37.70
CA PRO A 363 -3.21 16.70 -38.76
C PRO A 363 -3.72 16.42 -40.18
N ASP A 364 -4.34 15.27 -40.41
CA ASP A 364 -4.98 14.84 -41.66
C ASP A 364 -6.50 15.14 -41.73
N GLY A 365 -7.04 15.96 -40.81
CA GLY A 365 -8.43 16.42 -40.83
C GLY A 365 -9.45 15.40 -40.32
N ARG A 366 -9.02 14.32 -39.65
CA ARG A 366 -9.92 13.27 -39.15
C ARG A 366 -10.24 13.46 -37.65
N PRO A 367 -11.51 13.32 -37.23
CA PRO A 367 -11.87 13.41 -35.81
C PRO A 367 -11.19 12.29 -35.01
N LEU A 368 -10.37 12.68 -34.03
CA LEU A 368 -9.74 11.77 -33.08
C LEU A 368 -10.83 11.22 -32.14
N GLY A 369 -11.27 9.98 -32.38
CA GLY A 369 -12.23 9.30 -31.50
C GLY A 369 -13.12 8.22 -32.13
N GLN A 370 -13.16 8.07 -33.46
CA GLN A 370 -13.89 6.96 -34.10
C GLN A 370 -12.92 5.88 -34.59
N GLY A 371 -12.48 5.03 -33.66
CA GLY A 371 -11.63 3.89 -33.93
C GLY A 371 -12.19 2.60 -33.31
N LEU A 372 -12.85 1.81 -34.16
CA LEU A 372 -12.97 0.34 -34.09
C LEU A 372 -13.68 -0.28 -32.87
N ASN A 373 -15.01 -0.35 -32.95
CA ASN A 373 -15.74 -1.50 -32.40
C ASN A 373 -16.98 -1.78 -33.26
N ARG A 374 -16.81 -2.66 -34.26
CA ARG A 374 -17.92 -3.27 -34.99
C ARG A 374 -17.63 -4.77 -35.08
N PRO A 375 -18.37 -5.63 -34.35
CA PRO A 375 -18.21 -7.07 -34.51
C PRO A 375 -18.68 -7.48 -35.90
N GLN A 376 -17.84 -8.20 -36.63
CA GLN A 376 -18.22 -8.85 -37.88
C GLN A 376 -19.31 -9.89 -37.59
N ARG A 377 -20.45 -9.78 -38.28
CA ARG A 377 -21.46 -10.83 -38.38
C ARG A 377 -20.83 -12.04 -39.07
N PRO A 378 -20.94 -13.27 -38.53
CA PRO A 378 -20.65 -14.46 -39.31
C PRO A 378 -21.73 -14.64 -40.38
N THR A 379 -21.29 -14.77 -41.62
CA THR A 379 -22.09 -15.18 -42.77
C THR A 379 -22.54 -16.62 -42.58
N LYS A 380 -23.87 -16.83 -42.67
CA LYS A 380 -24.48 -18.12 -42.98
C LYS A 380 -23.98 -18.55 -44.35
N ASP A 381 -23.30 -19.69 -44.42
CA ASP A 381 -23.45 -20.72 -45.45
C ASP A 381 -22.34 -21.76 -45.29
N GLU A 382 -22.65 -22.87 -44.62
CA GLU A 382 -22.11 -24.17 -45.01
C GLU A 382 -23.07 -25.26 -44.53
N ALA A 383 -23.81 -25.80 -45.49
CA ALA A 383 -24.80 -26.83 -45.31
C ALA A 383 -24.12 -28.20 -45.17
N SER A 384 -24.27 -28.78 -43.99
CA SER A 384 -24.50 -30.21 -43.69
C SER A 384 -24.18 -31.23 -44.79
N THR A 385 -23.12 -32.01 -44.54
CA THR A 385 -22.88 -33.30 -45.20
C THR A 385 -23.06 -34.43 -44.17
N THR A 386 -23.86 -35.42 -44.58
CA THR A 386 -23.82 -36.86 -44.27
C THR A 386 -24.66 -37.47 -43.13
N ARG A 387 -25.43 -38.46 -43.58
CA ARG A 387 -26.36 -39.41 -42.93
C ARG A 387 -25.73 -40.27 -41.80
N PRO A 388 -26.57 -40.84 -40.93
CA PRO A 388 -26.20 -42.01 -40.13
C PRO A 388 -26.42 -43.31 -40.91
N VAL A 389 -25.54 -44.29 -40.71
CA VAL A 389 -25.79 -45.70 -41.06
C VAL A 389 -25.80 -46.50 -39.76
N ARG A 390 -26.78 -47.40 -39.68
CA ARG A 390 -26.98 -48.43 -38.66
C ARG A 390 -25.87 -49.47 -38.65
#